data_AF-A0A814RXC1-F1
#
_entry.id   AF-A0A814RXC1-F1
#
_cell.length_a   1.000
_cell.length_b   1.000
_cell.length_c   1.000
_cell.angle_alpha   90.00
_cell.angle_beta   90.00
_cell.angle_gamma   90.00
#
_symmetry.space_group_name_H-M   'P 1'
#
loop_
_entity.id
_entity.type
_entity.pdbx_description
1 polymer ?
#
loop_
_entity_poly.entity_id
_entity_poly.type
_entity_poly.pdbx_seq_one_letter_code
_entity_poly.pdbx_strand_id
1 'polypeptide(L)'
;MNKFLKYYDIFFLVLVNPDGYQFSLLEDFFWRKNLRNFSREFYDECFGVDLNRNYDYHWMKIGASNSMCTDIYAGAYPASEPEISAIQNFILSKKSHWLSFVSL
;
A
#
# COMPACT_ATOMS: atom_id res chain seq x y z
N MET A 1 -7.88 -34.88 1.02
CA MET A 1 -7.51 -33.73 0.18
C MET A 1 -8.46 -32.57 0.50
N ASN A 2 -7.94 -31.38 0.80
CA ASN A 2 -8.73 -30.24 1.30
C ASN A 2 -9.73 -29.76 0.24
N LYS A 3 -11.05 -29.77 0.53
CA LYS A 3 -12.10 -29.47 -0.45
C LYS A 3 -12.04 -28.03 -0.98
N PHE A 4 -11.49 -27.09 -0.21
CA PHE A 4 -11.47 -25.67 -0.57
C PHE A 4 -10.51 -25.37 -1.72
N LEU A 5 -9.28 -25.89 -1.64
CA LEU A 5 -8.24 -25.71 -2.68
C LEU A 5 -8.52 -26.49 -3.97
N LYS A 6 -9.59 -27.29 -4.01
CA LYS A 6 -10.07 -27.92 -5.25
C LYS A 6 -10.83 -26.93 -6.14
N TYR A 7 -11.46 -25.92 -5.54
CA TYR A 7 -12.36 -24.99 -6.24
C TYR A 7 -11.84 -23.55 -6.25
N TYR A 8 -10.89 -23.20 -5.39
CA TYR A 8 -10.41 -21.84 -5.23
C TYR A 8 -8.88 -21.78 -5.22
N ASP A 9 -8.35 -20.82 -5.98
CA ASP A 9 -6.98 -20.35 -5.85
C ASP A 9 -6.91 -19.24 -4.80
N ILE A 10 -5.94 -19.31 -3.91
CA ILE A 10 -5.71 -18.31 -2.86
C ILE A 10 -4.34 -17.67 -3.10
N PHE A 11 -4.34 -16.34 -3.23
CA PHE A 11 -3.12 -15.56 -3.41
C PHE A 11 -2.80 -14.84 -2.10
N PHE A 12 -1.60 -15.04 -1.58
CA PHE A 12 -1.10 -14.35 -0.40
C PHE A 12 -0.04 -13.33 -0.80
N LEU A 13 -0.33 -12.06 -0.55
CA LEU A 13 0.69 -11.01 -0.56
C LEU A 13 1.11 -10.76 0.90
N VAL A 14 2.26 -11.31 1.26
CA VAL A 14 2.72 -11.36 2.67
C VAL A 14 3.09 -9.97 3.20
N LEU A 15 3.64 -9.11 2.34
CA LEU A 15 4.09 -7.79 2.73
C LEU A 15 3.88 -6.81 1.58
N VAL A 16 2.99 -5.83 1.79
CA VAL A 16 2.68 -4.78 0.80
C VAL A 16 3.72 -3.66 0.83
N ASN A 17 4.21 -3.30 2.01
CA ASN A 17 5.12 -2.19 2.25
C ASN A 17 6.48 -2.71 2.78
N PRO A 18 7.34 -3.28 1.93
CA PRO A 18 8.63 -3.80 2.37
C PRO A 18 9.55 -2.71 2.90
N ASP A 19 9.59 -1.54 2.25
CA ASP A 19 10.47 -0.42 2.62
C ASP A 19 10.10 0.17 3.97
N GLY A 20 8.81 0.46 4.19
CA GLY A 20 8.32 0.96 5.47
C GLY A 20 8.45 -0.06 6.60
N TYR A 21 8.27 -1.36 6.32
CA TYR A 21 8.50 -2.41 7.31
C TYR A 21 9.98 -2.51 7.71
N GLN A 22 10.91 -2.41 6.76
CA GLN A 22 12.33 -2.35 7.09
C GLN A 22 12.65 -1.11 7.91
N PHE A 23 12.09 0.04 7.55
CA PHE A 23 12.26 1.28 8.30
C PHE A 23 11.75 1.17 9.73
N SER A 24 10.62 0.48 9.95
CA SER A 24 10.09 0.27 11.29
C SER A 24 10.94 -0.63 12.17
N LEU A 25 11.79 -1.46 11.58
CA LEU A 25 12.72 -2.30 12.34
C LEU A 25 14.02 -1.58 12.70
N LEU A 26 14.42 -0.59 11.90
CA LEU A 26 15.77 -0.01 11.96
C LEU A 26 15.82 1.43 12.46
N GLU A 27 14.79 2.24 12.18
CA GLU A 27 14.83 3.69 12.35
C GLU A 27 13.66 4.19 13.22
N ASP A 28 12.40 3.91 12.85
CA ASP A 28 11.21 4.35 13.59
C ASP A 28 10.16 3.24 13.74
N PHE A 29 10.08 2.66 14.94
CA PHE A 29 9.15 1.57 15.27
C PHE A 29 7.68 1.84 14.95
N PHE A 30 7.24 3.11 14.97
CA PHE A 30 5.85 3.47 14.71
C PHE A 30 5.58 3.86 13.25
N TRP A 31 6.57 3.70 12.36
CA TRP A 31 6.43 4.08 10.97
C TRP A 31 5.32 3.31 10.25
N ARG A 32 4.49 4.06 9.51
CA ARG A 32 3.27 3.54 8.83
C ARG A 32 3.37 3.56 7.31
N LYS A 33 3.94 4.61 6.74
CA LYS A 33 3.91 4.91 5.30
C LYS A 33 4.97 4.10 4.54
N ASN A 34 4.95 4.14 3.21
CA ASN A 34 6.14 3.72 2.45
C ASN A 34 7.28 4.76 2.59
N LEU A 35 8.38 4.58 1.86
CA LEU A 35 9.53 5.49 1.89
C LEU A 35 9.66 6.37 0.64
N ARG A 36 8.55 6.70 -0.02
CA ARG A 36 8.55 7.59 -1.18
C ARG A 36 9.25 8.91 -0.86
N ASN A 37 10.24 9.28 -1.68
CA ASN A 37 11.08 10.48 -1.53
C ASN A 37 11.94 10.51 -0.25
N PHE A 38 12.16 9.38 0.43
CA PHE A 38 13.07 9.32 1.56
C PHE A 38 14.52 9.57 1.13
N SER A 39 15.22 10.43 1.87
CA SER A 39 16.66 10.63 1.78
C SER A 39 17.27 10.71 3.17
N ARG A 40 18.41 10.02 3.38
CA ARG A 40 19.16 10.12 4.64
C ARG A 40 19.77 11.50 4.86
N GLU A 41 20.01 12.26 3.79
CA GLU A 41 20.54 13.63 3.86
C GLU A 41 19.48 14.65 4.28
N PHE A 42 18.19 14.36 4.02
CA PHE A 42 17.06 15.24 4.26
C PHE A 42 16.02 14.55 5.16
N TYR A 43 16.48 14.00 6.29
CA TYR A 43 15.61 13.26 7.21
C TYR A 43 14.51 14.13 7.85
N ASP A 44 14.75 15.44 7.96
CA ASP A 44 13.78 16.41 8.50
C ASP A 44 12.66 16.76 7.51
N GLU A 45 12.79 16.37 6.24
CA GLU A 45 11.71 16.51 5.27
C GLU A 45 10.68 15.40 5.47
N CYS A 46 9.40 15.72 5.25
CA CYS A 46 8.36 14.70 5.29
C CYS A 46 8.49 13.78 4.07
N PHE A 47 8.35 12.48 4.25
CA PHE A 47 8.39 11.50 3.16
C PHE A 47 7.35 10.41 3.38
N GLY A 48 7.14 9.59 2.35
CA GLY A 48 6.25 8.44 2.39
C GLY A 48 4.79 8.77 2.15
N VAL A 49 4.08 7.78 1.61
CA VAL A 49 2.65 7.78 1.28
C VAL A 49 1.95 6.69 2.07
N ASP A 50 0.75 6.99 2.57
CA ASP A 50 -0.13 5.97 3.14
C ASP A 50 -0.71 5.12 1.99
N LEU A 51 -0.16 3.92 1.83
CA LEU A 51 -0.57 2.98 0.80
C LEU A 51 -2.07 2.63 0.87
N ASN A 52 -2.67 2.64 2.07
CA ASN A 52 -4.11 2.39 2.26
C ASN A 52 -4.99 3.64 2.03
N ARG A 53 -4.41 4.73 1.54
CA ARG A 53 -5.12 5.91 1.01
C ARG A 53 -4.81 6.18 -0.47
N ASN A 54 -3.93 5.38 -1.08
CA ASN A 54 -3.43 5.58 -2.42
C ASN A 54 -4.14 4.74 -3.51
N TYR A 55 -5.09 3.86 -3.16
CA TYR A 55 -5.87 3.10 -4.16
C TYR A 55 -6.72 4.02 -5.05
N ASP A 56 -6.94 3.62 -6.32
CA ASP A 56 -7.84 4.29 -7.26
C ASP A 56 -9.31 3.92 -7.00
N TYR A 57 -9.71 4.03 -5.74
CA TYR A 57 -11.07 3.78 -5.28
C TYR A 57 -11.42 4.77 -4.18
N HIS A 58 -12.31 5.71 -4.50
CA HIS A 58 -12.64 6.83 -3.60
C HIS A 58 -11.42 7.61 -3.10
N TRP A 59 -10.37 7.73 -3.94
CA TRP A 59 -9.16 8.46 -3.62
C TRP A 59 -9.47 9.90 -3.19
N MET A 60 -8.88 10.33 -2.07
CA MET A 60 -9.05 11.67 -1.50
C MET A 60 -10.50 12.10 -1.21
N LYS A 61 -11.47 11.18 -1.18
CA LYS A 61 -12.88 11.53 -0.93
C LYS A 61 -13.12 11.92 0.54
N ILE A 62 -12.73 11.06 1.48
CA ILE A 62 -12.87 11.25 2.93
C ILE A 62 -11.71 10.52 3.64
N GLY A 63 -11.20 11.07 4.75
CA GLY A 63 -10.27 10.38 5.64
C GLY A 63 -8.85 10.24 5.10
N ALA A 64 -8.46 11.12 4.17
CA ALA A 64 -7.15 11.19 3.54
C ALA A 64 -6.67 12.64 3.50
N SER A 65 -5.37 12.84 3.32
CA SER A 65 -4.73 14.16 3.32
C SER A 65 -3.89 14.37 2.06
N ASN A 66 -3.79 15.62 1.60
CA ASN A 66 -2.87 16.05 0.56
C ASN A 66 -1.54 16.59 1.14
N SER A 67 -1.41 16.67 2.47
CA SER A 67 -0.18 17.11 3.12
C SER A 67 0.74 15.92 3.38
N MET A 68 1.92 15.95 2.77
CA MET A 68 2.95 14.89 2.86
C MET A 68 3.38 14.59 4.29
N CYS A 69 3.29 15.57 5.19
CA CYS A 69 3.66 15.45 6.59
C CYS A 69 2.64 14.71 7.47
N THR A 70 1.53 14.26 6.89
CA THR A 70 0.51 13.51 7.64
C THR A 70 0.65 12.01 7.42
N ASP A 71 0.27 11.23 8.43
CA ASP A 71 0.26 9.75 8.36
C ASP A 71 -0.77 9.19 7.39
N ILE A 72 -1.70 10.02 6.92
CA ILE A 72 -2.78 9.69 5.98
C ILE A 72 -2.59 10.40 4.63
N TYR A 73 -1.36 10.81 4.30
CA TYR A 73 -1.05 11.39 3.01
C TYR A 73 -1.35 10.41 1.88
N ALA A 74 -2.23 10.79 0.95
CA ALA A 74 -2.77 9.91 -0.07
C ALA A 74 -1.88 9.74 -1.32
N GLY A 75 -0.73 10.42 -1.36
CA GLY A 75 0.12 10.47 -2.55
C GLY A 75 -0.26 11.61 -3.51
N ALA A 76 0.49 11.74 -4.61
CA ALA A 76 0.31 12.84 -5.55
C ALA A 76 -0.93 12.66 -6.46
N TYR A 77 -1.32 11.42 -6.72
CA TYR A 77 -2.47 11.01 -7.54
C TYR A 77 -2.86 9.57 -7.17
N PRO A 78 -4.06 9.08 -7.52
CA PRO A 78 -4.45 7.69 -7.25
C PRO A 78 -3.48 6.71 -7.91
N ALA A 79 -3.13 5.65 -7.20
CA ALA A 79 -2.15 4.64 -7.62
C ALA A 79 -0.75 5.19 -7.94
N SER A 80 -0.34 6.30 -7.30
CA SER A 80 1.00 6.88 -7.51
C SER A 80 2.13 5.96 -7.04
N GLU A 81 1.88 5.13 -6.04
CA GLU A 81 2.90 4.30 -5.44
C GLU A 81 3.05 2.96 -6.20
N PRO A 82 4.29 2.52 -6.48
CA PRO A 82 4.52 1.29 -7.25
C PRO A 82 3.91 0.05 -6.60
N GLU A 83 3.87 -0.01 -5.27
CA GLU A 83 3.27 -1.09 -4.48
C GLU A 83 1.77 -1.21 -4.76
N ILE A 84 1.07 -0.08 -4.75
CA ILE A 84 -0.38 -0.02 -5.00
C ILE A 84 -0.69 -0.20 -6.48
N SER A 85 0.12 0.36 -7.37
CA SER A 85 0.01 0.14 -8.81
C SER A 85 0.16 -1.35 -9.15
N ALA A 86 1.13 -2.05 -8.56
CA ALA A 86 1.34 -3.48 -8.77
C ALA A 86 0.14 -4.33 -8.31
N ILE A 87 -0.40 -4.07 -7.13
CA ILE A 87 -1.58 -4.77 -6.60
C ILE A 87 -2.79 -4.54 -7.51
N GLN A 88 -3.06 -3.29 -7.88
CA GLN A 88 -4.20 -2.96 -8.72
C GLN A 88 -4.08 -3.60 -10.11
N ASN A 89 -2.91 -3.51 -10.74
CA ASN A 89 -2.68 -4.13 -12.04
C ASN A 89 -2.87 -5.66 -11.97
N PHE A 90 -2.36 -6.32 -10.92
CA PHE A 90 -2.54 -7.74 -10.73
C PHE A 90 -4.03 -8.11 -10.59
N ILE A 91 -4.78 -7.40 -9.76
CA ILE A 91 -6.21 -7.66 -9.55
C ILE A 91 -7.01 -7.39 -10.83
N LEU A 92 -6.81 -6.23 -11.45
CA LEU A 92 -7.56 -5.79 -12.63
C LEU A 92 -7.29 -6.68 -13.85
N SER A 93 -6.07 -7.22 -14.00
CA SER A 93 -5.73 -8.14 -15.09
C SER A 93 -6.57 -9.44 -15.07
N LYS A 94 -7.16 -9.78 -13.93
CA LYS A 94 -7.99 -10.98 -13.73
C LYS A 94 -9.33 -10.65 -13.07
N LYS A 95 -9.88 -9.46 -13.32
CA LYS A 95 -11.06 -8.92 -12.59
C LYS A 95 -12.22 -9.91 -12.42
N SER A 96 -12.52 -10.72 -13.44
CA SER A 96 -13.62 -11.72 -13.42
C SER A 96 -13.32 -12.99 -12.61
N HIS A 97 -12.08 -13.23 -12.21
CA HIS A 97 -11.66 -14.41 -11.46
C HIS A 97 -11.60 -14.19 -9.95
N TRP A 98 -11.70 -12.94 -9.49
CA TRP A 98 -11.67 -12.62 -8.07
C TRP A 98 -13.06 -12.72 -7.45
N LEU A 99 -13.17 -13.49 -6.37
CA LEU A 99 -14.40 -13.58 -5.58
C LEU A 99 -14.37 -12.69 -4.33
N SER A 100 -13.19 -12.45 -3.76
CA SER A 100 -13.00 -11.68 -2.54
C SER A 100 -11.60 -11.08 -2.48
N PHE A 101 -11.47 -9.93 -1.80
CA PHE A 101 -10.22 -9.28 -1.44
C PHE A 101 -10.23 -9.01 0.07
N VAL A 102 -9.18 -9.44 0.76
CA VAL A 102 -9.01 -9.27 2.20
C VAL A 102 -7.67 -8.61 2.46
N SER A 103 -7.69 -7.47 3.15
CA SER A 103 -6.50 -6.82 3.72
C SER A 103 -6.48 -7.10 5.22
N LEU A 104 -5.32 -7.53 5.72
CA LEU A 104 -5.07 -7.78 7.14
C LEU A 104 -4.28 -6.64 7.77
#